data_AF-A0A0C9ZEH5-F1
#
_entry.id   AF-A0A0C9ZEH5-F1
#
_cell.length_a   1.000
_cell.length_b   1.000
_cell.length_c   1.000
_cell.angle_alpha   90.00
_cell.angle_beta   90.00
_cell.angle_gamma   90.00
#
_symmetry.space_group_name_H-M   'P 1'
#
loop_
_entity.id
_entity.type
_entity.pdbx_description
1 polymer ?
#
loop_
_entity_poly.entity_id
_entity_poly.type
_entity_poly.pdbx_seq_one_letter_code
_entity_poly.pdbx_strand_id
1 'polypeptide(L)'
;MEAEISLLMANQTQASPGKLIYDPFIGTGSMAYTTAYFGALVYGSDIDGRQMRGKEKTPGIIRAAAQYGVDSRIMDLCTFDVTHNPWRSGCLFDAIVTDPPYGVRAGAKRLGRKKAREDRQPPQIPRANPDEPYIPPTKPYELSALVVDLVLLARYLLKPRGLLVFFLPTVTDSYEEVDIVSSLCEGMELVANSLQDFGTWGRRTVVNDYLPPTFDTVPCSSGGDDHVPAHKDFREKYFQGFKGGT
;
A
#
# COMPACT_ATOMS: atom_id res chain seq x y z
N MET A 1 -3.00 -12.72 -1.75
CA MET A 1 -1.93 -13.06 -2.72
C MET A 1 -1.59 -14.55 -2.65
N GLU A 2 -1.08 -15.15 -3.73
CA GLU A 2 -0.57 -16.53 -3.74
C GLU A 2 0.70 -16.67 -2.88
N ALA A 3 0.91 -17.84 -2.27
CA ALA A 3 1.97 -18.03 -1.28
C ALA A 3 3.39 -17.94 -1.87
N GLU A 4 3.61 -18.46 -3.08
CA GLU A 4 4.90 -18.40 -3.76
C GLU A 4 5.34 -16.94 -3.99
N ILE A 5 4.36 -16.11 -4.29
CA ILE A 5 4.56 -14.71 -4.61
C ILE A 5 4.90 -13.92 -3.37
N SER A 6 4.18 -14.16 -2.27
CA SER A 6 4.52 -13.52 -1.01
C SER A 6 5.89 -13.95 -0.51
N LEU A 7 6.37 -15.14 -0.86
CA LEU A 7 7.73 -15.57 -0.58
C LEU A 7 8.77 -14.78 -1.40
N LEU A 8 8.52 -14.62 -2.72
CA LEU A 8 9.39 -13.83 -3.60
C LEU A 8 9.46 -12.36 -3.15
N MET A 9 8.32 -11.74 -2.85
CA MET A 9 8.29 -10.36 -2.36
C MET A 9 8.96 -10.23 -0.99
N ALA A 10 8.76 -11.18 -0.07
CA ALA A 10 9.46 -11.18 1.21
C ALA A 10 10.99 -11.31 1.04
N ASN A 11 11.48 -12.10 0.08
CA ASN A 11 12.91 -12.13 -0.24
C ASN A 11 13.42 -10.77 -0.74
N GLN A 12 12.64 -10.06 -1.56
CA GLN A 12 13.01 -8.74 -2.07
C GLN A 12 13.10 -7.68 -0.96
N THR A 13 12.33 -7.83 0.13
CA THR A 13 12.49 -6.99 1.34
C THR A 13 13.77 -7.30 2.12
N GLN A 14 14.52 -8.31 1.70
CA GLN A 14 15.65 -8.86 2.44
C GLN A 14 15.27 -9.15 3.90
N ALA A 15 14.08 -9.71 4.12
CA ALA A 15 13.58 -10.03 5.45
C ALA A 15 14.59 -10.92 6.19
N SER A 16 14.90 -10.56 7.43
CA SER A 16 15.87 -11.27 8.27
C SER A 16 15.62 -10.96 9.74
N PRO A 17 16.16 -11.77 10.68
CA PRO A 17 16.16 -11.42 12.09
C PRO A 17 16.72 -10.02 12.35
N GLY A 18 16.06 -9.27 13.23
CA GLY A 18 16.43 -7.88 13.58
C GLY A 18 15.85 -6.79 12.68
N LYS A 19 15.19 -7.15 11.56
CA LYS A 19 14.49 -6.18 10.70
C LYS A 19 13.03 -6.00 11.10
N LEU A 20 12.53 -4.78 10.95
CA LEU A 20 11.12 -4.42 11.12
C LEU A 20 10.50 -4.10 9.76
N ILE A 21 9.50 -4.87 9.37
CA ILE A 21 8.79 -4.77 8.09
C ILE A 21 7.36 -4.27 8.31
N TYR A 22 6.89 -3.40 7.42
CA TYR A 22 5.54 -2.85 7.47
C TYR A 22 4.72 -3.21 6.22
N ASP A 23 3.49 -3.66 6.43
CA ASP A 23 2.49 -3.79 5.37
C ASP A 23 1.34 -2.78 5.58
N PRO A 24 1.29 -1.67 4.83
CA PRO A 24 0.25 -0.65 4.95
C PRO A 24 -1.15 -1.07 4.46
N PHE A 25 -1.25 -2.19 3.73
CA PHE A 25 -2.50 -2.76 3.21
C PHE A 25 -2.56 -4.26 3.48
N ILE A 26 -2.38 -4.65 4.74
CA ILE A 26 -2.09 -6.04 5.12
C ILE A 26 -3.21 -7.03 4.80
N GLY A 27 -4.46 -6.58 4.71
CA GLY A 27 -5.61 -7.44 4.40
C GLY A 27 -5.71 -8.66 5.32
N THR A 28 -5.48 -9.85 4.74
CA THR A 28 -5.50 -11.14 5.46
C THR A 28 -4.10 -11.64 5.88
N GLY A 29 -3.06 -10.84 5.70
CA GLY A 29 -1.71 -11.09 6.22
C GLY A 29 -0.80 -11.94 5.32
N SER A 30 -1.09 -12.11 4.03
CA SER A 30 -0.29 -13.01 3.17
C SER A 30 1.21 -12.67 3.13
N MET A 31 1.57 -11.38 3.17
CA MET A 31 2.98 -10.94 3.26
C MET A 31 3.57 -11.07 4.66
N ALA A 32 2.74 -10.94 5.68
CA ALA A 32 3.17 -11.01 7.07
C ALA A 32 3.73 -12.39 7.40
N TYR A 33 3.11 -13.46 6.90
CA TYR A 33 3.56 -14.82 7.19
C TYR A 33 4.93 -15.12 6.56
N THR A 34 5.15 -14.72 5.31
CA THR A 34 6.41 -15.00 4.59
C THR A 34 7.57 -14.15 5.08
N THR A 35 7.32 -12.86 5.38
CA THR A 35 8.34 -11.99 5.99
C THR A 35 8.70 -12.45 7.40
N ALA A 36 7.71 -12.83 8.22
CA ALA A 36 7.94 -13.39 9.53
C ALA A 36 8.68 -14.74 9.45
N TYR A 37 8.39 -15.58 8.45
CA TYR A 37 9.11 -16.84 8.23
C TYR A 37 10.62 -16.62 8.03
N PHE A 38 11.03 -15.58 7.28
CA PHE A 38 12.43 -15.19 7.15
C PHE A 38 13.05 -14.55 8.41
N GLY A 39 12.25 -14.35 9.45
CA GLY A 39 12.71 -13.92 10.77
C GLY A 39 12.51 -12.44 11.06
N ALA A 40 11.95 -11.66 10.14
CA ALA A 40 11.64 -10.26 10.39
C ALA A 40 10.48 -10.10 11.39
N LEU A 41 10.46 -8.98 12.10
CA LEU A 41 9.30 -8.51 12.84
C LEU A 41 8.35 -7.79 11.89
N VAL A 42 7.05 -7.99 12.05
CA VAL A 42 6.04 -7.47 11.12
C VAL A 42 5.05 -6.57 11.86
N TYR A 43 4.85 -5.38 11.30
CA TYR A 43 3.75 -4.47 11.64
C TYR A 43 2.77 -4.41 10.47
N GLY A 44 1.48 -4.37 10.74
CA GLY A 44 0.45 -4.31 9.70
C GLY A 44 -0.57 -3.22 9.94
N SER A 45 -1.08 -2.64 8.85
CA SER A 45 -2.29 -1.84 8.91
C SER A 45 -3.24 -2.08 7.77
N ASP A 46 -4.51 -1.77 7.99
CA ASP A 46 -5.52 -1.70 6.95
C ASP A 46 -6.60 -0.69 7.35
N ILE A 47 -7.25 -0.06 6.39
CA ILE A 47 -8.41 0.81 6.65
C ILE A 47 -9.61 -0.03 7.14
N ASP A 48 -9.67 -1.32 6.78
CA ASP A 48 -10.70 -2.26 7.20
C ASP A 48 -10.12 -3.39 8.07
N GLY A 49 -10.13 -3.16 9.39
CA GLY A 49 -9.64 -4.16 10.35
C GLY A 49 -10.46 -5.46 10.45
N ARG A 50 -11.58 -5.60 9.73
CA ARG A 50 -12.36 -6.85 9.73
C ARG A 50 -11.56 -8.01 9.12
N GLN A 51 -10.77 -7.74 8.07
CA GLN A 51 -9.95 -8.78 7.44
C GLN A 51 -8.83 -9.26 8.36
N MET A 52 -8.19 -8.32 9.07
CA MET A 52 -7.13 -8.62 10.05
C MET A 52 -7.65 -9.41 11.25
N ARG A 53 -8.79 -8.99 11.83
CA ARG A 53 -9.39 -9.64 13.02
C ARG A 53 -10.05 -10.96 12.71
N GLY A 54 -10.66 -11.13 11.53
CA GLY A 54 -11.50 -12.29 11.26
C GLY A 54 -12.73 -12.34 12.18
N LYS A 55 -13.31 -13.54 12.32
CA LYS A 55 -14.60 -13.76 13.02
C LYS A 55 -14.48 -14.27 14.46
N GLU A 56 -13.29 -14.73 14.85
CA GLU A 56 -13.09 -15.37 16.16
C GLU A 56 -12.50 -14.39 17.18
N LYS A 57 -12.39 -14.84 18.43
CA LYS A 57 -11.83 -14.06 19.53
C LYS A 57 -10.35 -13.71 19.28
N THR A 58 -9.58 -14.66 18.77
CA THR A 58 -8.19 -14.43 18.36
C THR A 58 -8.18 -13.85 16.94
N PRO A 59 -7.43 -12.76 16.69
CA PRO A 59 -7.32 -12.18 15.36
C PRO A 59 -6.91 -13.22 14.31
N GLY A 60 -7.56 -13.19 13.14
CA GLY A 60 -7.35 -14.13 12.05
C GLY A 60 -5.89 -14.22 11.60
N ILE A 61 -5.21 -13.08 11.50
CA ILE A 61 -3.78 -13.04 11.16
C ILE A 61 -2.93 -13.73 12.23
N ILE A 62 -3.18 -13.46 13.52
CA ILE A 62 -2.42 -14.08 14.61
C ILE A 62 -2.66 -15.59 14.66
N ARG A 63 -3.92 -16.03 14.49
CA ARG A 63 -4.25 -17.47 14.44
C ARG A 63 -3.56 -18.16 13.26
N ALA A 64 -3.56 -17.55 12.08
CA ALA A 64 -2.87 -18.10 10.91
C ALA A 64 -1.35 -18.10 11.12
N ALA A 65 -0.76 -17.03 11.65
CA ALA A 65 0.67 -16.96 11.96
C ALA A 65 1.10 -18.06 12.94
N ALA A 66 0.26 -18.39 13.93
CA ALA A 66 0.52 -19.48 14.87
C ALA A 66 0.57 -20.86 14.19
N GLN A 67 -0.21 -21.08 13.12
CA GLN A 67 -0.14 -22.32 12.33
C GLN A 67 1.21 -22.49 11.62
N TYR A 68 1.87 -21.37 11.30
CA TYR A 68 3.21 -21.35 10.71
C TYR A 68 4.33 -21.22 11.76
N GLY A 69 4.00 -21.10 13.05
CA GLY A 69 4.98 -20.90 14.13
C GLY A 69 5.68 -19.53 14.12
N VAL A 70 5.04 -18.51 13.54
CA VAL A 70 5.63 -17.16 13.36
C VAL A 70 4.84 -16.05 14.05
N ASP A 71 3.84 -16.39 14.86
CA ASP A 71 2.98 -15.44 15.59
C ASP A 71 3.78 -14.51 16.50
N SER A 72 4.85 -15.00 17.13
CA SER A 72 5.75 -14.20 17.96
C SER A 72 6.46 -13.05 17.23
N ARG A 73 6.41 -13.04 15.89
CA ARG A 73 7.00 -11.99 15.05
C ARG A 73 5.98 -10.99 14.54
N ILE A 74 4.68 -11.23 14.74
CA ILE A 74 3.65 -10.26 14.41
C ILE A 74 3.55 -9.28 15.59
N MET A 75 4.11 -8.09 15.43
CA MET A 75 4.22 -7.09 16.48
C MET A 75 2.86 -6.48 16.82
N ASP A 76 2.17 -5.96 15.81
CA ASP A 76 0.85 -5.37 15.98
C ASP A 76 0.11 -5.19 14.63
N LEU A 77 -1.20 -5.03 14.72
CA LEU A 77 -2.13 -4.86 13.60
C LEU A 77 -3.07 -3.68 13.88
N CYS A 78 -2.90 -2.58 13.15
CA CYS A 78 -3.62 -1.34 13.40
C CYS A 78 -4.64 -0.99 12.30
N THR A 79 -5.81 -0.48 12.71
CA THR A 79 -6.83 -0.03 11.75
C THR A 79 -6.75 1.48 11.54
N PHE A 80 -6.28 1.92 10.37
CA PHE A 80 -6.27 3.33 9.98
C PHE A 80 -6.14 3.49 8.46
N ASP A 81 -6.44 4.69 7.99
CA ASP A 81 -6.19 5.09 6.60
C ASP A 81 -4.75 5.58 6.46
N VAL A 82 -4.01 5.05 5.48
CA VAL A 82 -2.59 5.36 5.25
C VAL A 82 -2.35 6.85 4.98
N THR A 83 -3.32 7.56 4.39
CA THR A 83 -3.24 9.02 4.17
C THR A 83 -3.41 9.83 5.45
N HIS A 84 -3.83 9.17 6.54
CA HIS A 84 -4.01 9.73 7.88
C HIS A 84 -3.35 8.80 8.92
N ASN A 85 -2.14 8.33 8.61
CA ASN A 85 -1.42 7.39 9.46
C ASN A 85 -1.01 8.01 10.81
N PRO A 86 -0.90 7.21 11.89
CA PRO A 86 -0.57 7.69 13.23
C PRO A 86 0.94 7.82 13.48
N TRP A 87 1.80 7.63 12.47
CA TRP A 87 3.25 7.58 12.64
C TRP A 87 3.83 8.97 12.93
N ARG A 88 4.25 9.18 14.19
CA ARG A 88 4.83 10.47 14.64
C ARG A 88 6.27 10.70 14.18
N SER A 89 6.97 9.63 13.86
CA SER A 89 8.38 9.66 13.46
C SER A 89 8.55 8.91 12.16
N GLY A 90 9.40 9.44 11.28
CA GLY A 90 9.90 8.72 10.11
C GLY A 90 11.02 7.74 10.46
N CYS A 91 11.60 7.09 9.45
CA CYS A 91 12.75 6.20 9.58
C CYS A 91 12.57 5.05 10.59
N LEU A 92 11.39 4.44 10.61
CA LEU A 92 11.03 3.36 11.52
C LEU A 92 11.31 1.97 10.95
N PHE A 93 11.00 1.76 9.67
CA PHE A 93 10.95 0.44 9.04
C PHE A 93 12.18 0.17 8.16
N ASP A 94 12.64 -1.07 8.18
CA ASP A 94 13.72 -1.54 7.30
C ASP A 94 13.19 -1.88 5.89
N ALA A 95 11.91 -2.27 5.79
CA ALA A 95 11.22 -2.43 4.53
C ALA A 95 9.72 -2.23 4.67
N ILE A 96 9.07 -1.88 3.56
CA ILE A 96 7.63 -1.88 3.38
C ILE A 96 7.32 -2.89 2.29
N VAL A 97 6.37 -3.79 2.54
CA VAL A 97 5.90 -4.76 1.53
C VAL A 97 4.39 -4.79 1.46
N THR A 98 3.81 -4.68 0.26
CA THR A 98 2.35 -4.61 0.17
C THR A 98 1.76 -4.97 -1.19
N ASP A 99 0.50 -5.40 -1.17
CA ASP A 99 -0.36 -5.72 -2.33
C ASP A 99 -1.55 -4.75 -2.29
N PRO A 100 -1.39 -3.50 -2.77
CA PRO A 100 -2.38 -2.46 -2.54
C PRO A 100 -3.70 -2.77 -3.28
N PRO A 101 -4.84 -2.24 -2.82
CA PRO A 101 -6.12 -2.49 -3.47
C PRO A 101 -6.20 -1.82 -4.85
N TYR A 102 -6.42 -2.60 -5.90
CA TYR A 102 -6.52 -2.10 -7.28
C TYR A 102 -7.88 -1.54 -7.68
N GLY A 103 -8.84 -1.52 -6.75
CA GLY A 103 -10.19 -1.08 -7.04
C GLY A 103 -11.02 -2.06 -7.86
N VAL A 104 -10.58 -3.31 -8.08
CA VAL A 104 -11.35 -4.34 -8.81
C VAL A 104 -12.07 -5.28 -7.85
N ARG A 105 -11.33 -6.16 -7.16
CA ARG A 105 -11.86 -7.12 -6.17
C ARG A 105 -11.98 -6.48 -4.78
N ALA A 106 -10.93 -5.80 -4.35
CA ALA A 106 -10.93 -4.95 -3.16
C ALA A 106 -11.16 -3.50 -3.57
N GLY A 107 -12.15 -2.85 -2.96
CA GLY A 107 -12.40 -1.44 -3.20
C GLY A 107 -11.31 -0.59 -2.53
N ALA A 108 -10.48 0.06 -3.33
CA ALA A 108 -9.53 1.06 -2.86
C ALA A 108 -10.32 2.23 -2.23
N LYS A 109 -10.02 2.51 -0.97
CA LYS A 109 -10.77 3.46 -0.13
C LYS A 109 -9.80 4.33 0.65
N ARG A 110 -10.21 5.58 0.84
CA ARG A 110 -9.63 6.51 1.80
C ARG A 110 -10.75 7.23 2.54
N LEU A 111 -10.42 7.84 3.67
CA LEU A 111 -11.35 8.65 4.44
C LEU A 111 -11.82 9.84 3.62
N GLY A 112 -13.10 10.13 3.77
CA GLY A 112 -13.73 11.26 3.09
C GLY A 112 -15.16 10.96 2.66
N ARG A 113 -15.89 12.05 2.40
CA ARG A 113 -17.26 11.96 1.89
C ARG A 113 -17.23 11.92 0.36
N LYS A 114 -18.12 11.13 -0.24
CA LYS A 114 -18.28 11.04 -1.70
C LYS A 114 -18.75 12.35 -2.34
N LYS A 115 -19.59 13.11 -1.63
CA LYS A 115 -20.02 14.45 -2.02
C LYS A 115 -19.48 15.43 -0.99
N ALA A 116 -18.78 16.47 -1.45
CA ALA A 116 -18.46 17.61 -0.60
C ALA A 116 -19.77 18.20 -0.09
N ARG A 117 -19.84 18.52 1.20
CA ARG A 117 -20.92 19.38 1.69
C ARG A 117 -20.54 20.79 1.28
N GLU A 118 -21.16 21.31 0.24
CA GLU A 118 -21.30 22.76 0.12
C GLU A 118 -22.15 23.22 1.32
N ASP A 119 -21.51 23.97 2.23
CA ASP A 119 -22.12 24.87 3.21
C ASP A 119 -23.36 24.40 3.97
N ARG A 120 -23.40 23.13 4.40
CA ARG A 120 -24.39 22.68 5.38
C ARG A 120 -23.81 22.69 6.77
N GLN A 121 -24.36 23.55 7.63
CA GLN A 121 -24.14 23.56 9.07
C GLN A 121 -24.13 22.11 9.61
N PRO A 122 -23.22 21.79 10.54
CA PRO A 122 -23.21 20.48 11.18
C PRO A 122 -24.63 20.21 11.72
N PRO A 123 -25.17 18.98 11.54
CA PRO A 123 -26.49 18.67 12.05
C PRO A 123 -26.51 18.97 13.55
N GLN A 124 -27.40 19.88 13.96
CA GLN A 124 -27.60 20.24 15.38
C GLN A 124 -28.29 19.13 16.17
N ILE A 125 -28.73 18.07 15.50
CA ILE A 125 -29.36 16.91 16.12
C ILE A 125 -28.26 16.11 16.81
N PRO A 126 -28.26 16.00 18.15
CA PRO A 126 -27.37 15.10 18.87
C PRO A 126 -27.55 13.68 18.33
N ARG A 127 -26.48 12.88 18.30
CA ARG A 127 -26.62 11.47 17.94
C ARG A 127 -27.69 10.83 18.81
N ALA A 128 -28.55 10.02 18.21
CA ALA A 128 -29.61 9.30 18.92
C ALA A 128 -29.04 8.46 20.08
N ASN A 129 -27.80 7.96 19.92
CA ASN A 129 -27.04 7.33 20.98
C ASN A 129 -25.63 7.94 21.05
N PRO A 130 -25.27 8.65 22.13
CA PRO A 130 -23.92 9.20 22.34
C PRO A 130 -22.83 8.13 22.40
N ASP A 131 -23.19 6.92 22.85
CA ASP A 131 -22.26 5.80 23.05
C ASP A 131 -22.00 5.01 21.76
N GLU A 132 -22.72 5.32 20.67
CA GLU A 132 -22.48 4.65 19.39
C GLU A 132 -21.17 5.16 18.75
N PRO A 133 -20.22 4.26 18.43
CA PRO A 133 -18.94 4.66 17.88
C PRO A 133 -19.12 5.33 16.52
N TYR A 134 -18.45 6.46 16.32
CA TYR A 134 -18.43 7.10 15.01
C TYR A 134 -17.59 6.27 14.05
N ILE A 135 -18.18 5.85 12.93
CA ILE A 135 -17.43 5.27 11.82
C ILE A 135 -17.27 6.36 10.74
N PRO A 136 -16.05 6.87 10.51
CA PRO A 136 -15.80 7.86 9.46
C PRO A 136 -16.22 7.34 8.07
N PRO A 137 -16.82 8.19 7.22
CA PRO A 137 -17.17 7.80 5.86
C PRO A 137 -15.91 7.60 5.01
N THR A 138 -16.01 6.70 4.03
CA THR A 138 -14.96 6.45 3.03
C THR A 138 -15.40 6.86 1.63
N LYS A 139 -14.43 7.28 0.82
CA LYS A 139 -14.59 7.59 -0.61
C LYS A 139 -13.70 6.69 -1.46
N PRO A 140 -14.01 6.51 -2.76
CA PRO A 140 -13.12 5.81 -3.68
C PRO A 140 -11.72 6.42 -3.66
N TYR A 141 -10.72 5.54 -3.73
CA TYR A 141 -9.32 5.90 -3.84
C TYR A 141 -8.85 5.42 -5.20
N GLU A 142 -8.41 6.35 -6.03
CA GLU A 142 -7.90 6.05 -7.37
C GLU A 142 -6.47 5.48 -7.24
N LEU A 143 -6.12 4.51 -8.10
CA LEU A 143 -4.88 3.73 -7.97
C LEU A 143 -3.63 4.59 -8.21
N SER A 144 -3.64 5.48 -9.18
CA SER A 144 -2.50 6.39 -9.40
C SER A 144 -2.23 7.32 -8.23
N ALA A 145 -3.28 7.87 -7.61
CA ALA A 145 -3.14 8.63 -6.37
C ALA A 145 -2.61 7.75 -5.22
N LEU A 146 -3.08 6.51 -5.12
CA LEU A 146 -2.61 5.57 -4.10
C LEU A 146 -1.12 5.26 -4.23
N VAL A 147 -0.64 5.03 -5.46
CA VAL A 147 0.78 4.73 -5.70
C VAL A 147 1.66 5.91 -5.30
N VAL A 148 1.28 7.13 -5.68
CA VAL A 148 2.02 8.34 -5.28
C VAL A 148 2.05 8.47 -3.75
N ASP A 149 0.90 8.36 -3.09
CA ASP A 149 0.82 8.45 -1.64
C ASP A 149 1.60 7.33 -0.93
N LEU A 150 1.64 6.11 -1.50
CA LEU A 150 2.42 4.99 -0.98
C LEU A 150 3.92 5.25 -1.09
N VAL A 151 4.39 5.78 -2.22
CA VAL A 151 5.81 6.13 -2.42
C VAL A 151 6.23 7.23 -1.44
N LEU A 152 5.40 8.28 -1.26
CA LEU A 152 5.65 9.34 -0.30
C LEU A 152 5.65 8.84 1.15
N LEU A 153 4.68 7.98 1.50
CA LEU A 153 4.62 7.34 2.81
C LEU A 153 5.88 6.51 3.07
N ALA A 154 6.31 5.73 2.08
CA ALA A 154 7.49 4.89 2.19
C ALA A 154 8.75 5.73 2.37
N ARG A 155 8.91 6.82 1.62
CA ARG A 155 10.02 7.77 1.79
C ARG A 155 10.12 8.32 3.21
N TYR A 156 8.98 8.64 3.83
CA TYR A 156 8.96 9.13 5.21
C TYR A 156 9.28 8.03 6.24
N LEU A 157 8.69 6.85 6.07
CA LEU A 157 8.71 5.78 7.08
C LEU A 157 9.93 4.87 7.01
N LEU A 158 10.55 4.71 5.84
CA LEU A 158 11.70 3.84 5.67
C LEU A 158 12.96 4.47 6.27
N LYS A 159 13.77 3.65 6.92
CA LYS A 159 15.14 4.02 7.29
C LYS A 159 15.95 4.32 6.01
N PRO A 160 17.09 5.02 6.12
CA PRO A 160 18.04 5.09 5.01
C PRO A 160 18.35 3.69 4.48
N ARG A 161 18.27 3.52 3.16
CA ARG A 161 18.42 2.23 2.45
C ARG A 161 17.32 1.20 2.71
N GLY A 162 16.19 1.62 3.28
CA GLY A 162 15.03 0.77 3.47
C GLY A 162 14.30 0.49 2.16
N LEU A 163 13.67 -0.67 2.04
CA LEU A 163 13.17 -1.19 0.76
C LEU A 163 11.63 -1.04 0.64
N LEU A 164 11.11 -0.52 -0.48
CA LEU A 164 9.67 -0.53 -0.80
C LEU A 164 9.37 -1.62 -1.85
N VAL A 165 8.66 -2.66 -1.45
CA VAL A 165 8.29 -3.78 -2.32
C VAL A 165 6.78 -3.79 -2.50
N PHE A 166 6.25 -3.49 -3.68
CA PHE A 166 4.81 -3.47 -3.86
C PHE A 166 4.36 -3.97 -5.21
N PHE A 167 3.19 -4.58 -5.23
CA PHE A 167 2.59 -5.00 -6.50
C PHE A 167 1.86 -3.80 -7.14
N LEU A 168 2.13 -3.57 -8.43
CA LEU A 168 1.46 -2.54 -9.23
C LEU A 168 0.94 -3.15 -10.53
N PRO A 169 -0.39 -3.35 -10.68
CA PRO A 169 -0.93 -3.78 -11.94
C PRO A 169 -0.77 -2.65 -12.95
N THR A 170 -0.27 -3.02 -14.11
CA THR A 170 -0.09 -2.12 -15.25
C THR A 170 -0.64 -2.80 -16.47
N VAL A 171 -1.23 -2.04 -17.39
CA VAL A 171 -1.68 -2.57 -18.67
C VAL A 171 -0.48 -2.66 -19.58
N THR A 172 -0.09 -3.89 -19.94
CA THR A 172 1.20 -4.19 -20.60
C THR A 172 1.40 -3.40 -21.90
N ASP A 173 0.35 -3.21 -22.69
CA ASP A 173 0.42 -2.53 -24.01
C ASP A 173 0.63 -1.02 -23.93
N SER A 174 0.46 -0.42 -22.75
CA SER A 174 0.52 1.03 -22.54
C SER A 174 1.55 1.44 -21.49
N TYR A 175 2.36 0.49 -21.03
CA TYR A 175 3.34 0.73 -19.98
C TYR A 175 4.66 1.26 -20.55
N GLU A 176 5.11 2.38 -20.00
CA GLU A 176 6.48 2.88 -20.17
C GLU A 176 7.16 2.97 -18.81
N GLU A 177 8.47 2.68 -18.73
CA GLU A 177 9.26 2.79 -17.48
C GLU A 177 9.13 4.18 -16.82
N VAL A 178 8.83 5.21 -17.62
CA VAL A 178 8.53 6.58 -17.22
C VAL A 178 7.35 6.68 -16.24
N ASP A 179 6.39 5.75 -16.25
CA ASP A 179 5.27 5.72 -15.29
C ASP A 179 5.73 5.60 -13.84
N ILE A 180 6.84 4.88 -13.63
CA ILE A 180 7.43 4.68 -12.31
C ILE A 180 8.33 5.86 -12.00
N VAL A 181 9.21 6.22 -12.94
CA VAL A 181 10.19 7.29 -12.72
C VAL A 181 9.51 8.64 -12.43
N SER A 182 8.37 8.92 -13.06
CA SER A 182 7.56 10.11 -12.79
C SER A 182 6.84 10.09 -11.44
N SER A 183 6.57 8.91 -10.88
CA SER A 183 5.99 8.75 -9.53
C SER A 183 7.04 8.59 -8.44
N LEU A 184 8.32 8.37 -8.79
CA LEU A 184 9.43 8.44 -7.85
C LEU A 184 9.62 9.89 -7.38
N CYS A 185 10.04 10.03 -6.13
CA CYS A 185 10.39 11.30 -5.54
C CYS A 185 11.88 11.32 -5.20
N GLU A 186 12.42 12.52 -4.94
CA GLU A 186 13.82 12.69 -4.57
C GLU A 186 14.22 11.80 -3.39
N GLY A 187 15.33 11.09 -3.53
CA GLY A 187 15.76 10.08 -2.56
C GLY A 187 14.96 8.78 -2.65
N MET A 188 14.49 8.40 -3.84
CA MET A 188 14.09 7.03 -4.17
C MET A 188 14.63 6.64 -5.55
N GLU A 189 15.10 5.40 -5.69
CA GLU A 189 15.51 4.84 -6.98
C GLU A 189 14.84 3.49 -7.25
N LEU A 190 14.87 3.06 -8.50
CA LEU A 190 14.36 1.76 -8.93
C LEU A 190 15.50 0.73 -8.90
N VAL A 191 15.46 -0.24 -7.97
CA VAL A 191 16.47 -1.33 -7.94
C VAL A 191 16.12 -2.48 -8.86
N ALA A 192 14.84 -2.87 -8.90
CA ALA A 192 14.44 -4.09 -9.59
C ALA A 192 13.01 -4.01 -10.13
N ASN A 193 12.85 -4.35 -11.40
CA ASN A 193 11.54 -4.47 -12.03
C ASN A 193 11.37 -5.90 -12.54
N SER A 194 10.38 -6.63 -12.04
CA SER A 194 10.15 -8.04 -12.39
C SER A 194 8.74 -8.21 -12.92
N LEU A 195 8.58 -8.32 -14.23
CA LEU A 195 7.30 -8.69 -14.81
C LEU A 195 6.93 -10.10 -14.37
N GLN A 196 5.68 -10.29 -13.92
CA GLN A 196 5.11 -11.62 -13.87
C GLN A 196 3.90 -11.63 -14.80
N ASP A 197 4.04 -12.38 -15.88
CA ASP A 197 3.05 -12.42 -16.95
C ASP A 197 1.82 -13.26 -16.52
N PHE A 198 0.70 -12.58 -16.31
CA PHE A 198 -0.63 -13.19 -16.19
C PHE A 198 -1.47 -12.97 -17.47
N GLY A 199 -0.82 -12.66 -18.59
CA GLY A 199 -1.41 -12.32 -19.88
C GLY A 199 -1.41 -10.83 -20.20
N THR A 200 -1.60 -9.92 -19.23
CA THR A 200 -1.67 -8.46 -19.53
C THR A 200 -1.15 -7.53 -18.42
N TRP A 201 -0.53 -8.05 -17.34
CA TRP A 201 -0.28 -7.32 -16.07
C TRP A 201 1.08 -7.69 -15.43
N GLY A 202 1.72 -6.77 -14.69
CA GLY A 202 3.10 -6.93 -14.15
C GLY A 202 3.33 -6.61 -12.65
N ARG A 203 4.55 -6.88 -12.13
CA ARG A 203 4.99 -6.63 -10.73
C ARG A 203 6.26 -5.77 -10.67
N ARG A 204 6.53 -5.08 -9.55
CA ARG A 204 7.61 -4.07 -9.45
C ARG A 204 8.21 -3.98 -8.05
N THR A 205 9.44 -3.51 -7.92
CA THR A 205 10.17 -3.41 -6.62
C THR A 205 11.01 -2.13 -6.60
N VAL A 206 10.94 -1.31 -5.56
CA VAL A 206 11.55 0.05 -5.55
C VAL A 206 12.40 0.26 -4.29
N VAL A 207 13.68 0.60 -4.40
CA VAL A 207 14.53 0.89 -3.21
C VAL A 207 15.67 1.85 -3.56
N ASN A 208 16.06 2.71 -2.62
CA ASN A 208 16.92 3.87 -2.76
C ASN A 208 18.42 3.68 -2.46
N ASP A 209 19.29 4.51 -3.06
CA ASP A 209 20.62 4.90 -2.58
C ASP A 209 20.79 6.45 -2.55
N TYR A 210 20.25 7.14 -1.54
CA TYR A 210 20.61 8.53 -1.17
C TYR A 210 20.23 8.86 0.30
N LEU A 211 20.78 9.98 0.80
CA LEU A 211 20.58 10.56 2.14
C LEU A 211 19.10 10.87 2.46
N PRO A 212 18.74 11.05 3.75
CA PRO A 212 17.42 11.53 4.15
C PRO A 212 17.09 12.81 3.39
N PRO A 213 15.93 12.89 2.74
CA PRO A 213 15.68 13.97 1.80
C PRO A 213 15.11 15.19 2.53
N THR A 214 15.41 16.38 2.02
CA THR A 214 14.86 17.65 2.49
C THR A 214 13.41 17.81 2.06
N PHE A 215 12.55 18.30 2.95
CA PHE A 215 11.11 18.49 2.70
C PHE A 215 10.79 19.85 2.04
N ASP A 216 11.76 20.44 1.36
CA ASP A 216 11.53 21.70 0.67
C ASP A 216 10.70 21.43 -0.59
N THR A 217 9.65 22.23 -0.75
CA THR A 217 8.75 22.17 -1.89
C THR A 217 9.53 22.65 -3.11
N VAL A 218 10.03 21.71 -3.92
CA VAL A 218 10.49 22.02 -5.26
C VAL A 218 9.25 22.44 -6.05
N PRO A 219 9.20 23.64 -6.67
CA PRO A 219 8.12 23.98 -7.56
C PRO A 219 8.16 23.00 -8.72
N CYS A 220 7.07 22.26 -8.95
CA CYS A 220 6.88 21.54 -10.21
C CYS A 220 7.10 22.56 -11.33
N SER A 221 8.19 22.40 -12.08
CA SER A 221 8.40 23.08 -13.35
C SER A 221 7.31 22.60 -14.29
N SER A 222 6.23 23.40 -14.36
CA SER A 222 5.16 23.31 -15.34
C SER A 222 5.75 23.60 -16.72
N GLY A 223 6.13 22.55 -17.44
CA GLY A 223 6.71 22.67 -18.78
C GLY A 223 7.20 21.35 -19.36
N GLY A 224 6.30 20.46 -19.71
CA GLY A 224 6.56 19.23 -20.48
C GLY A 224 5.29 18.41 -20.59
N ASP A 225 5.05 17.73 -21.72
CA ASP A 225 3.89 16.85 -21.93
C ASP A 225 3.62 15.98 -20.70
N ASP A 226 2.45 16.15 -20.07
CA ASP A 226 2.09 15.40 -18.85
C ASP A 226 1.86 13.93 -19.22
N HIS A 227 2.90 13.12 -19.01
CA HIS A 227 2.84 11.68 -19.19
C HIS A 227 1.78 11.08 -18.25
N VAL A 228 0.78 10.41 -18.82
CA VAL A 228 -0.32 9.81 -18.06
C VAL A 228 0.06 8.38 -17.66
N PRO A 229 0.15 8.04 -16.36
CA PRO A 229 0.58 6.71 -15.96
C PRO A 229 -0.35 5.59 -16.46
N ALA A 230 0.20 4.45 -16.91
CA ALA A 230 -0.59 3.34 -17.45
C ALA A 230 -1.63 2.77 -16.46
N HIS A 231 -1.36 2.91 -15.16
CA HIS A 231 -2.23 2.47 -14.08
C HIS A 231 -3.34 3.46 -13.70
N LYS A 232 -3.41 4.64 -14.33
CA LYS A 232 -4.55 5.55 -14.20
C LYS A 232 -5.82 4.91 -14.78
N ASP A 233 -6.94 5.07 -14.09
CA ASP A 233 -8.26 4.52 -14.44
C ASP A 233 -8.24 3.00 -14.63
N PHE A 234 -7.30 2.31 -13.95
CA PHE A 234 -7.09 0.87 -14.07
C PHE A 234 -8.37 0.05 -13.85
N ARG A 235 -9.20 0.46 -12.89
CA ARG A 235 -10.49 -0.18 -12.61
C ARG A 235 -11.40 -0.21 -13.85
N GLU A 236 -11.46 0.88 -14.59
CA GLU A 236 -12.35 1.02 -15.75
C GLU A 236 -11.79 0.20 -16.92
N LYS A 237 -10.49 0.31 -17.17
CA LYS A 237 -9.76 -0.51 -18.16
C LYS A 237 -9.97 -2.01 -17.91
N TYR A 238 -9.92 -2.45 -16.64
CA TYR A 238 -10.19 -3.83 -16.25
C TYR A 238 -11.56 -4.33 -16.71
N PHE A 239 -12.62 -3.56 -16.45
CA PHE A 239 -14.00 -3.98 -16.75
C PHE A 239 -14.38 -3.82 -18.22
N GLN A 240 -13.68 -2.97 -18.98
CA GLN A 240 -13.90 -2.81 -20.41
C GLN A 240 -13.31 -3.97 -21.25
N GLY A 241 -12.41 -4.75 -20.65
CA GLY A 241 -11.70 -5.84 -21.33
C GLY A 241 -10.59 -5.30 -22.23
N PHE A 242 -9.39 -5.88 -22.11
CA PHE A 242 -8.27 -5.53 -22.97
C PHE A 242 -8.53 -6.14 -24.35
N LYS A 243 -8.81 -5.31 -25.35
CA LYS A 243 -8.89 -5.77 -26.74
C LYS A 243 -7.47 -6.14 -27.17
N GLY A 244 -7.18 -7.44 -27.19
CA GLY A 244 -5.92 -7.94 -27.73
C GLY A 244 -5.76 -7.46 -29.17
N GLY A 245 -4.74 -6.64 -29.42
CA GLY A 245 -4.27 -6.39 -30.77
C GLY A 245 -3.67 -7.69 -31.32
N THR A 246 -4.38 -8.31 -32.25
CA THR A 246 -3.81 -9.31 -33.16
C THR A 246 -2.84 -8.67 -34.13
#